data_AF-A0A2V5U3S4-F1
#
_entry.id   AF-A0A2V5U3S4-F1
#
_cell.length_a   1.000
_cell.length_b   1.000
_cell.length_c   1.000
_cell.angle_alpha   90.00
_cell.angle_beta   90.00
_cell.angle_gamma   90.00
#
_symmetry.space_group_name_H-M   'P 1'
#
loop_
_entity.id
_entity.type
_entity.pdbx_description
1 polymer ?
#
loop_
_entity_poly.entity_id
_entity_poly.type
_entity_poly.pdbx_seq_one_letter_code
_entity_poly.pdbx_strand_id
1 'polypeptide(L)' 'MKKKVTGKDLRKEAPRSPRIRVGGYAILGRTIDKCRALVAGNIGEYHFDCPLDNMLF' A
#
# COMPACT_ATOMS: atom_id res chain seq x y z
N MET A 1 4.87 10.13 21.14
CA MET A 1 5.99 9.69 20.27
C MET A 1 5.45 9.36 18.89
N LYS A 2 5.94 10.00 17.81
CA LYS A 2 5.56 9.58 16.44
C LYS A 2 6.27 8.25 16.14
N LYS A 3 5.51 7.15 16.05
CA LYS A 3 6.04 5.83 15.67
C LYS A 3 6.57 5.93 14.23
N LYS A 4 7.82 5.52 14.00
CA LYS A 4 8.38 5.43 12.65
C LYS A 4 7.66 4.31 11.91
N VAL A 5 6.81 4.65 10.94
CA VAL A 5 6.14 3.67 10.10
C VAL A 5 7.16 3.08 9.14
N THR A 6 7.37 1.77 9.24
CA THR A 6 8.24 1.00 8.33
C THR A 6 7.41 0.52 7.15
N GLY A 7 7.97 0.44 5.95
CA GLY A 7 7.23 -0.01 4.75
C GLY A 7 8.10 0.06 3.50
N LYS A 8 7.54 -0.37 2.37
CA LYS A 8 8.19 -0.24 1.05
C LYS A 8 8.33 1.23 0.66
N ASP A 9 9.43 1.57 0.00
CA ASP A 9 9.59 2.87 -0.67
C ASP A 9 9.05 2.75 -2.09
N LEU A 10 7.82 3.22 -2.31
CA LEU A 10 7.12 3.05 -3.58
C LEU A 10 7.67 3.94 -4.70
N ARG A 11 8.64 4.81 -4.40
CA ARG A 11 9.44 5.51 -5.41
C ARG A 11 10.50 4.60 -6.05
N LYS A 12 10.82 3.47 -5.41
CA LYS A 12 11.90 2.55 -5.82
C LYS A 12 11.40 1.16 -6.22
N GLU A 13 10.28 0.73 -5.64
CA GLU A 13 9.69 -0.58 -5.91
C GLU A 13 8.18 -0.52 -6.02
N ALA A 14 7.58 -1.40 -6.82
CA ALA A 14 6.13 -1.49 -6.89
C ALA A 14 5.55 -2.08 -5.58
N PRO A 15 4.33 -1.66 -5.18
CA PRO A 15 3.59 -2.35 -4.13
C PRO A 15 3.24 -3.77 -4.61
N ARG A 16 2.87 -4.64 -3.67
CA ARG A 16 2.50 -6.03 -3.99
C ARG A 16 1.48 -6.11 -5.13
N SER A 17 1.59 -7.18 -5.91
CA SER A 17 0.66 -7.48 -6.99
C SER A 17 -0.77 -7.61 -6.42
N PRO A 18 -1.80 -7.05 -7.09
CA PRO A 18 -3.19 -7.24 -6.69
C PRO A 18 -3.61 -8.72 -6.58
N ARG A 19 -2.89 -9.62 -7.28
CA ARG A 19 -3.14 -11.06 -7.31
C ARG A 19 -2.61 -11.80 -6.08
N ILE A 20 -1.70 -11.19 -5.31
CA ILE A 20 -1.22 -11.78 -4.05
C ILE A 20 -2.31 -11.61 -3.00
N ARG A 21 -2.85 -12.74 -2.52
CA ARG A 21 -3.84 -12.73 -1.44
C ARG A 21 -3.16 -12.64 -0.08
N VAL A 22 -3.70 -11.78 0.77
CA VAL A 22 -3.30 -11.65 2.18
C VAL A 22 -4.53 -11.96 3.03
N GLY A 23 -4.45 -12.95 3.92
CA GLY A 23 -5.61 -13.38 4.72
C GLY A 23 -6.84 -13.80 3.89
N GLY A 24 -6.63 -14.28 2.65
CA GLY A 24 -7.71 -14.63 1.71
C GLY A 24 -8.20 -13.49 0.81
N TYR A 25 -7.83 -12.24 1.10
CA TYR A 25 -8.29 -11.06 0.35
C TYR A 25 -7.32 -10.70 -0.77
N ALA A 26 -7.85 -10.53 -1.99
CA ALA A 26 -7.12 -9.87 -3.08
C ALA A 26 -6.94 -8.39 -2.75
N ILE A 27 -5.95 -7.72 -3.37
CA ILE A 27 -5.69 -6.26 -3.23
C ILE A 27 -5.19 -5.82 -1.83
N LEU A 28 -5.60 -6.48 -0.74
CA LEU A 28 -5.24 -6.10 0.64
C LEU A 28 -3.75 -5.84 0.85
N GLY A 29 -2.88 -6.72 0.35
CA GLY A 29 -1.44 -6.52 0.45
C GLY A 29 -0.96 -5.22 -0.24
N ARG A 30 -1.52 -4.92 -1.42
CA ARG A 30 -1.23 -3.70 -2.17
C ARG A 30 -1.70 -2.45 -1.43
N THR A 31 -2.92 -2.48 -0.89
CA THR A 31 -3.50 -1.38 -0.12
C THR A 31 -2.68 -1.09 1.14
N ILE A 32 -2.22 -2.14 1.86
CA ILE A 32 -1.33 -1.98 3.02
C ILE A 32 -0.01 -1.32 2.61
N ASP A 33 0.60 -1.73 1.50
CA ASP A 33 1.86 -1.13 1.04
C ASP A 33 1.69 0.36 0.73
N LYS A 34 0.61 0.72 0.01
CA LYS A 34 0.29 2.11 -0.31
C LYS A 34 -0.01 2.95 0.93
N CYS A 35 -0.77 2.42 1.89
CA CYS A 35 -1.07 3.09 3.16
C CYS A 35 0.21 3.38 3.96
N ARG A 36 1.05 2.35 4.15
CA ARG A 36 2.32 2.50 4.88
C ARG A 36 3.23 3.50 4.18
N ALA A 37 3.23 3.51 2.85
CA ALA A 37 4.05 4.42 2.09
C ALA A 37 3.56 5.87 2.14
N LEU A 38 2.24 6.07 2.13
CA LEU A 38 1.62 7.39 2.35
C LEU A 38 2.05 7.96 3.71
N VAL A 39 1.88 7.19 4.78
CA VAL A 39 2.21 7.64 6.15
C VAL A 39 3.71 7.86 6.34
N ALA A 40 4.55 7.10 5.62
CA ALA A 40 6.00 7.25 5.65
C ALA A 40 6.56 8.34 4.70
N GLY A 41 5.71 8.95 3.85
CA GLY A 41 6.14 9.99 2.90
C GLY A 41 6.93 9.46 1.70
N ASN A 42 6.75 8.19 1.32
CA ASN A 42 7.50 7.52 0.27
C ASN A 42 6.58 6.82 -0.76
N ILE A 43 5.40 7.40 -1.01
CA ILE A 43 4.35 6.85 -1.88
C ILE A 43 4.67 6.90 -3.39
N GLY A 44 5.50 7.86 -3.82
CA GLY A 44 5.80 8.07 -5.24
C GLY A 44 4.55 8.41 -6.05
N GLU A 45 4.42 7.81 -7.24
CA GLU A 45 3.31 8.04 -8.18
C GLU A 45 2.03 7.25 -7.83
N TYR A 46 2.02 6.49 -6.73
CA TYR A 46 0.85 5.74 -6.32
C TYR A 46 -0.10 6.61 -5.51
N HIS A 47 -1.41 6.35 -5.62
CA HIS A 47 -2.44 7.05 -4.86
C HIS A 47 -3.17 6.07 -3.95
N PHE A 48 -2.96 6.14 -2.63
CA PHE A 48 -3.77 5.40 -1.65
C PHE A 48 -5.22 5.90 -1.69
N ASP A 49 -6.20 5.03 -1.41
CA ASP A 49 -7.64 5.36 -1.48
C ASP A 49 -8.14 5.63 -2.92
N CYS A 50 -7.51 4.98 -3.90
CA CYS A 50 -7.94 5.06 -5.30
C CYS A 50 -9.10 4.07 -5.60
N PRO A 51 -9.76 4.17 -6.78
CA PRO A 51 -10.88 3.29 -7.12
C PRO A 51 -10.59 1.78 -7.00
N LEU A 52 -9.34 1.36 -7.21
CA LEU A 52 -8.94 -0.04 -7.02
C LEU A 52 -8.86 -0.43 -5.54
N ASP A 53 -8.37 0.46 -4.66
CA ASP A 53 -8.34 0.20 -3.22
C ASP A 53 -9.77 0.13 -2.67
N ASN A 54 -10.69 0.94 -3.21
CA ASN A 54 -12.10 0.95 -2.84
C ASN A 54 -12.86 -0.32 -3.28
N MET A 55 -12.25 -1.21 -4.06
CA MET A 55 -12.81 -2.55 -4.30
C MET A 55 -12.55 -3.51 -3.12
N LEU A 56 -11.67 -3.16 -2.20
CA LEU A 56 -11.36 -3.95 -1.00
C LEU A 56 -12.29 -3.63 0.17
N PHE A 57 -12.77 -2.39 0.29
CA PHE A 57 -13.58 -1.90 1.40
C PHE A 57 -15.02 -1.64 0.99
#